data_AF-A0A3A9IQD5-F1
#
_entry.id   AF-A0A3A9IQD5-F1
#
_cell.length_a   1.000
_cell.length_b   1.000
_cell.length_c   1.000
_cell.angle_alpha   90.00
_cell.angle_beta   90.00
_cell.angle_gamma   90.00
#
_symmetry.space_group_name_H-M   'P 1'
#
loop_
_entity.id
_entity.type
_entity.pdbx_description
1 polymer ?
#
loop_
_entity_poly.entity_id
_entity_poly.type
_entity_poly.pdbx_seq_one_letter_code
_entity_poly.pdbx_strand_id
1 'polypeptide(L)' 'QQVGGKGGGRPDMAQAGGTQPEAVPAALQSVHSWLEERL' A
#
# COMPACT_ATOMS: atom_id res chain seq x y z
N GLN A 1 -1.32 -7.33 -4.67
CA GLN A 1 -0.39 -7.18 -3.53
C GLN A 1 0.92 -6.67 -4.09
N GLN A 2 1.47 -5.57 -3.57
CA GLN A 2 2.69 -4.94 -4.12
C GLN A 2 3.98 -5.37 -3.40
N VAL A 3 3.89 -5.81 -2.13
CA VAL A 3 5.04 -6.17 -1.27
C VAL A 3 5.00 -7.64 -0.80
N GLY A 4 4.32 -8.50 -1.56
CA GLY A 4 4.28 -9.94 -1.27
C GLY A 4 3.44 -10.37 -0.07
N GLY A 5 2.61 -9.49 0.49
CA GLY A 5 1.78 -9.86 1.65
C GLY A 5 0.37 -9.33 1.62
N LYS A 6 -0.37 -9.68 2.68
CA LYS A 6 -1.80 -9.46 2.85
C LYS A 6 -2.03 -8.38 3.91
N GLY A 7 -3.10 -7.62 3.71
CA GLY A 7 -3.57 -6.62 4.66
C GLY A 7 -5.06 -6.75 4.91
N GLY A 8 -5.49 -6.15 6.01
CA GLY A 8 -6.88 -6.05 6.42
C GLY A 8 -7.07 -4.80 7.27
N GLY A 9 -8.30 -4.30 7.33
CA GLY A 9 -8.56 -3.04 8.00
C GLY A 9 -10.03 -2.65 8.02
N ARG A 10 -10.32 -1.66 8.84
CA ARG A 10 -11.56 -0.90 8.86
C ARG A 10 -11.42 0.32 7.94
N PRO A 11 -12.51 1.01 7.58
CA PRO A 11 -12.45 2.17 6.70
C PRO A 11 -11.53 3.30 7.19
N ASP A 12 -11.37 3.40 8.51
CA ASP A 12 -10.55 4.40 9.20
C ASP A 12 -9.11 3.96 9.45
N MET A 13 -8.83 2.65 9.45
CA MET A 13 -7.50 2.12 9.73
C MET A 13 -7.29 0.75 9.08
N ALA A 14 -6.17 0.59 8.37
CA ALA A 14 -5.75 -0.69 7.82
C ALA A 14 -4.29 -1.00 8.12
N GLN A 15 -3.98 -2.29 8.28
CA GLN A 15 -2.61 -2.77 8.46
C GLN A 15 -2.35 -3.98 7.53
N ALA A 16 -1.13 -4.05 7.01
CA ALA A 16 -0.67 -5.12 6.15
C ALA A 16 0.77 -5.54 6.49
N GLY A 17 1.12 -6.78 6.18
CA GLY A 17 2.50 -7.28 6.19
C GLY A 17 2.98 -7.62 4.78
N GLY A 18 4.28 -7.91 4.63
CA GLY A 18 4.91 -8.27 3.36
C GLY A 18 6.25 -8.98 3.54
N THR A 19 6.63 -9.82 2.57
CA THR A 19 7.92 -10.56 2.56
C THR A 19 8.94 -9.98 1.58
N GLN A 20 8.55 -8.98 0.79
CA GLN A 20 9.39 -8.31 -0.22
C GLN A 20 9.58 -6.83 0.16
N PRO A 21 10.40 -6.53 1.19
CA PRO A 21 10.65 -5.15 1.63
C PRO A 21 11.27 -4.26 0.53
N GLU A 22 12.02 -4.84 -0.39
CA GLU A 22 12.63 -4.16 -1.53
C GLU A 22 11.61 -3.53 -2.50
N ALA A 23 10.36 -4.02 -2.51
CA ALA A 23 9.28 -3.48 -3.34
C ALA A 23 8.57 -2.26 -2.72
N VAL A 24 8.86 -1.92 -1.46
CA VAL A 24 8.22 -0.81 -0.72
C VAL A 24 8.36 0.54 -1.44
N PRO A 25 9.52 0.95 -1.97
CA PRO A 25 9.65 2.23 -2.66
C PRO A 25 8.73 2.36 -3.88
N ALA A 26 8.63 1.31 -4.71
CA ALA A 26 7.75 1.29 -5.87
C ALA A 26 6.26 1.30 -5.48
N ALA A 27 5.91 0.57 -4.41
CA ALA A 27 4.57 0.57 -3.86
C ALA A 27 4.13 1.98 -3.43
N LEU A 28 4.98 2.70 -2.68
CA LEU A 28 4.68 4.06 -2.23
C LEU A 28 4.52 5.05 -3.40
N GLN A 29 5.33 4.94 -4.45
CA GLN A 29 5.19 5.81 -5.64
C GLN A 29 3.83 5.66 -6.33
N SER A 30 3.25 4.45 -6.33
CA SER A 30 1.94 4.21 -6.96
C SER A 30 0.76 4.92 -6.25
N VAL A 31 0.94 5.33 -5.00
CA VAL A 31 -0.13 5.95 -4.19
C VAL A 31 -0.37 7.40 -4.59
N HIS A 32 0.64 8.11 -5.11
CA HIS A 32 0.53 9.54 -5.41
C HIS A 32 -0.60 9.86 -6.38
N SER A 33 -0.62 9.23 -7.55
CA SER A 33 -1.65 9.46 -8.56
C SER A 33 -3.05 9.06 -8.08
N TRP A 34 -3.15 8.00 -7.28
CA TRP A 34 -4.42 7.56 -6.71
C TRP A 34 -5.00 8.58 -5.69
N LEU A 35 -4.13 9.25 -4.93
CA LEU A 35 -4.52 10.32 -4.00
C LEU A 35 -4.97 11.57 -4.75
N GLU A 36 -4.26 11.97 -5.80
CA GLU A 36 -4.61 13.14 -6.62
C GLU A 36 -6.03 13.03 -7.21
N GLU A 37 -6.48 11.83 -7.55
CA GLU A 37 -7.84 11.57 -8.05
C GLU A 37 -8.95 11.65 -6.97
N ARG A 38 -8.59 11.66 -5.68
CA ARG A 38 -9.54 11.52 -4.55
C ARG A 38 -9.44 12.61 -3.48
N LEU A 39 -8.59 13.61 -3.69
CA LEU A 39 -8.58 14.86 -2.93
C LEU A 39 -9.77 15.75 -3.35
#